data_AF-A0A518LKU7-F1
#
_entry.id   AF-A0A518LKU7-F1
#
_cell.length_a   1.000
_cell.length_b   1.000
_cell.length_c   1.000
_cell.angle_alpha   90.00
_cell.angle_beta   90.00
_cell.angle_gamma   90.00
#
_symmetry.space_group_name_H-M   'P 1'
#
loop_
_entity.id
_entity.type
_entity.pdbx_description
1 polymer ?
#
loop_
_entity_poly.entity_id
_entity_poly.type
_entity_poly.pdbx_seq_one_letter_code
_entity_poly.pdbx_strand_id
1 'polypeptide(L)'
;MATQPAGKQGGPLSGALGLIVFVLLLGTAGFLSYRTLTSAEPAAPRSIDRDFVCSETGKHFRYALQVGESWPIPSPFSKKQTGYPAERCYWTRDGKRKSEPTYIILKEMLNQRGDTICPDCGRIVIGHNPEPPQSVPLADAPASQPTTPTAASPASQPAPAGSQPDKP
;
A
#
# COMPACT_ATOMS: atom_id res chain seq x y z
N MET A 1 71.00 4.81 -41.01
CA MET A 1 70.49 3.43 -40.89
C MET A 1 70.65 3.02 -39.44
N ALA A 2 69.55 3.07 -38.66
CA ALA A 2 69.56 2.75 -37.23
C ALA A 2 69.05 1.31 -37.05
N THR A 3 69.88 0.52 -36.38
CA THR A 3 69.73 -0.91 -36.08
C THR A 3 68.51 -1.14 -35.18
N GLN A 4 67.57 -1.99 -35.59
CA GLN A 4 66.46 -2.42 -34.74
C GLN A 4 66.99 -3.28 -33.58
N PRO A 5 66.59 -3.02 -32.32
CA PRO A 5 66.99 -3.85 -31.19
C PRO A 5 66.28 -5.21 -31.26
N ALA A 6 67.07 -6.26 -31.05
CA ALA A 6 66.66 -7.64 -30.99
C ALA A 6 65.53 -7.85 -29.96
N GLY A 7 64.39 -8.36 -30.43
CA GLY A 7 63.26 -8.72 -29.60
C GLY A 7 63.62 -9.85 -28.65
N LYS A 8 63.57 -9.58 -27.34
CA LYS A 8 63.67 -10.56 -26.26
C LYS A 8 62.51 -11.57 -26.42
N GLN A 9 62.83 -12.79 -26.83
CA GLN A 9 61.90 -13.90 -26.87
C GLN A 9 61.42 -14.20 -25.46
N GLY A 10 60.15 -13.90 -25.18
CA GLY A 10 59.50 -14.25 -23.91
C GLY A 10 59.47 -15.77 -23.75
N GLY A 11 60.05 -16.28 -22.67
CA GLY A 11 60.19 -17.71 -22.42
C GLY A 11 58.84 -18.46 -22.26
N PRO A 12 58.84 -19.78 -22.46
CA PRO A 12 57.64 -20.65 -22.56
C PRO A 12 56.82 -20.81 -21.27
N LEU A 13 57.17 -20.09 -20.19
CA LEU A 13 56.41 -20.05 -18.94
C LEU A 13 55.13 -19.19 -19.04
N SER A 14 54.91 -18.46 -20.13
CA SER A 14 53.75 -17.57 -20.30
C SER A 14 52.45 -18.31 -20.62
N GLY A 15 52.50 -19.46 -21.31
CA GLY A 15 51.30 -20.17 -21.78
C GLY A 15 50.59 -20.96 -20.67
N ALA A 16 51.33 -21.83 -19.98
CA ALA A 16 50.74 -22.69 -18.93
C ALA A 16 50.29 -21.88 -17.71
N LEU A 17 51.10 -20.91 -17.27
CA LEU A 17 50.75 -20.03 -16.16
C LEU A 17 49.52 -19.17 -16.51
N GLY A 18 49.45 -18.64 -17.74
CA GLY A 18 48.30 -17.86 -18.21
C GLY A 18 47.00 -18.67 -18.18
N LEU A 19 47.04 -19.93 -18.62
CA LEU A 19 45.86 -20.81 -18.60
C LEU A 19 45.41 -21.13 -17.17
N ILE A 20 46.34 -21.38 -16.25
CA ILE A 20 46.02 -21.61 -14.83
C ILE A 20 45.34 -20.38 -14.24
N VAL A 21 45.90 -19.19 -14.45
CA VAL A 21 45.31 -17.92 -13.96
C VAL A 21 43.92 -17.70 -14.55
N PHE A 22 43.74 -17.95 -15.84
CA PHE A 22 42.45 -17.80 -16.51
C PHE A 22 41.38 -18.74 -15.93
N VAL A 23 41.70 -20.03 -15.76
CA VAL A 23 40.77 -21.01 -15.17
C VAL A 23 40.43 -20.63 -13.73
N LEU A 24 41.41 -20.19 -12.94
CA LEU A 24 41.20 -19.78 -11.56
C LEU A 24 40.27 -18.57 -11.48
N LEU A 25 40.49 -17.55 -12.32
CA LEU A 25 39.63 -16.36 -12.39
C LEU A 25 38.20 -16.72 -12.80
N LEU A 26 38.03 -17.55 -13.84
CA LEU A 26 36.71 -18.03 -14.27
C LEU A 26 36.02 -18.85 -13.18
N GLY A 27 36.75 -19.72 -12.49
CA GLY A 27 36.24 -20.49 -11.36
C GLY A 27 35.76 -19.59 -10.23
N THR A 28 36.54 -18.58 -9.84
CA THR A 28 36.12 -17.60 -8.83
C THR A 28 34.93 -16.77 -9.28
N ALA A 29 34.89 -16.30 -10.53
CA ALA A 29 33.78 -15.52 -11.05
C ALA A 29 32.48 -16.36 -11.09
N GLY A 30 32.58 -17.63 -11.52
CA GLY A 30 31.47 -18.57 -11.52
C GLY A 30 30.97 -18.89 -10.12
N PHE A 31 31.89 -19.14 -9.16
CA PHE A 31 31.54 -19.39 -7.76
C PHE A 31 30.87 -18.20 -7.09
N LEU A 32 31.41 -16.98 -7.29
CA LEU A 32 30.81 -15.76 -6.75
C LEU A 32 29.43 -15.51 -7.36
N SER A 33 29.28 -15.66 -8.68
CA SER A 33 27.98 -15.54 -9.34
C SER A 33 26.98 -16.56 -8.81
N TYR A 34 27.39 -17.82 -8.66
CA TYR A 34 26.56 -18.87 -8.05
C TYR A 34 26.14 -18.50 -6.64
N ARG A 35 27.07 -18.06 -5.77
CA ARG A 35 26.72 -17.61 -4.41
C ARG A 35 25.78 -16.41 -4.42
N THR A 36 26.04 -15.40 -5.25
CA THR A 36 25.18 -14.22 -5.32
C THR A 36 23.75 -14.57 -5.75
N LEU A 37 23.60 -15.50 -6.69
CA LEU A 37 22.29 -15.93 -7.19
C LEU A 37 21.56 -16.91 -6.26
N THR A 38 22.29 -17.70 -5.46
CA THR A 38 21.68 -18.76 -4.62
C THR A 38 21.62 -18.44 -3.13
N SER A 39 22.41 -17.47 -2.64
CA SER A 39 22.49 -17.11 -1.22
C SER A 39 21.61 -15.92 -0.86
N ALA A 40 20.92 -15.30 -1.83
CA ALA A 40 19.96 -14.24 -1.55
C ALA A 40 18.70 -14.87 -0.96
N GLU A 41 18.53 -14.78 0.36
CA GLU A 41 17.25 -15.08 0.99
C GLU A 41 16.17 -14.19 0.35
N PRO A 42 15.02 -14.75 -0.05
CA PRO A 42 13.92 -13.93 -0.55
C PRO A 42 13.57 -12.90 0.52
N ALA A 43 13.51 -11.63 0.11
CA ALA A 43 13.17 -10.56 1.03
C ALA A 43 11.87 -10.94 1.76
N ALA A 44 11.90 -10.88 3.10
CA ALA A 44 10.73 -11.18 3.90
C ALA A 44 9.53 -10.37 3.37
N PRO A 45 8.36 -11.00 3.21
CA PRO A 45 7.19 -10.32 2.68
C PRO A 45 6.90 -9.09 3.55
N ARG A 46 6.98 -7.92 2.94
CA ARG A 46 6.69 -6.66 3.65
C ARG A 46 5.19 -6.46 3.64
N SER A 47 4.61 -6.21 4.81
CA SER A 47 3.23 -5.76 4.89
C SER A 47 3.08 -4.44 4.16
N ILE A 48 1.99 -4.28 3.42
CA ILE A 48 1.69 -3.04 2.72
C ILE A 48 0.62 -2.31 3.52
N ASP A 49 1.00 -1.20 4.16
CA ASP A 49 0.05 -0.34 4.85
C ASP A 49 -0.86 0.35 3.84
N ARG A 50 -2.18 0.16 4.01
CA ARG A 50 -3.19 0.83 3.20
C ARG A 50 -4.31 1.41 4.05
N ASP A 51 -4.97 2.41 3.48
CA ASP A 51 -6.19 2.99 4.04
C ASP A 51 -7.39 2.17 3.59
N PHE A 52 -8.27 1.86 4.54
CA PHE A 52 -9.50 1.12 4.34
C PHE A 52 -10.69 1.91 4.87
N VAL A 53 -11.87 1.63 4.34
CA VAL A 53 -13.13 2.12 4.89
C VAL A 53 -14.05 0.93 5.13
N CYS A 54 -14.76 0.95 6.25
CA CYS A 54 -15.76 -0.05 6.58
C CYS A 54 -17.06 0.23 5.82
N SER A 55 -17.49 -0.69 4.97
CA SER A 55 -18.69 -0.52 4.13
C SER A 55 -19.99 -0.35 4.91
N GLU A 56 -20.09 -0.86 6.14
CA GLU A 56 -21.27 -0.70 7.00
C GLU A 56 -21.28 0.64 7.75
N THR A 57 -20.12 1.14 8.18
CA THR A 57 -20.04 2.32 9.08
C THR A 57 -19.54 3.58 8.40
N GLY A 58 -18.95 3.46 7.20
CA GLY A 58 -18.29 4.56 6.50
C GLY A 58 -17.01 5.07 7.16
N LYS A 59 -16.55 4.44 8.25
CA LYS A 59 -15.36 4.89 9.00
C LYS A 59 -14.07 4.39 8.36
N HIS A 60 -13.11 5.30 8.24
CA HIS A 60 -11.75 5.04 7.79
C HIS A 60 -10.90 4.38 8.89
N PHE A 61 -9.99 3.49 8.49
CA PHE A 61 -8.95 2.93 9.33
C PHE A 61 -7.74 2.51 8.50
N ARG A 62 -6.58 2.36 9.15
CA ARG A 62 -5.36 1.82 8.54
C ARG A 62 -5.20 0.34 8.84
N TYR A 63 -4.72 -0.40 7.85
CA TYR A 63 -4.45 -1.83 8.00
C TYR A 63 -3.22 -2.25 7.19
N ALA A 64 -2.38 -3.10 7.79
CA ALA A 64 -1.19 -3.66 7.20
C ALA A 64 -1.52 -5.01 6.54
N LEU A 65 -1.77 -4.98 5.24
CA LEU A 65 -2.12 -6.18 4.47
C LEU A 65 -1.01 -7.21 4.52
N GLN A 66 -1.38 -8.46 4.81
CA GLN A 66 -0.48 -9.61 4.74
C GLN A 66 -0.55 -10.28 3.37
N VAL A 67 0.52 -11.00 3.00
CA VAL A 67 0.56 -11.74 1.74
C VAL A 67 -0.46 -12.86 1.77
N GLY A 68 -1.32 -12.91 0.74
CA GLY A 68 -2.38 -13.92 0.61
C GLY A 68 -3.73 -13.48 1.17
N GLU A 69 -3.82 -12.35 1.87
CA GLU A 69 -5.10 -11.79 2.26
C GLU A 69 -5.87 -11.23 1.06
N SER A 70 -7.19 -11.39 1.08
CA SER A 70 -8.11 -10.80 0.10
C SER A 70 -9.07 -9.85 0.81
N TRP A 71 -9.59 -8.88 0.06
CA TRP A 71 -10.68 -8.04 0.55
C TRP A 71 -12.04 -8.71 0.34
N PRO A 72 -13.02 -8.44 1.22
CA PRO A 72 -12.94 -7.52 2.35
C PRO A 72 -12.14 -8.05 3.55
N ILE A 73 -11.52 -7.14 4.30
CA ILE A 73 -10.79 -7.43 5.54
C ILE A 73 -11.65 -7.18 6.80
N PRO A 74 -11.25 -7.67 8.00
CA PRO A 74 -11.96 -7.39 9.24
C PRO A 74 -11.90 -5.89 9.58
N SER A 75 -13.07 -5.28 9.74
CA SER A 75 -13.16 -3.88 10.18
C SER A 75 -13.08 -3.79 11.71
N PRO A 76 -12.30 -2.84 12.27
CA PRO A 76 -12.27 -2.61 13.71
C PRO A 76 -13.59 -2.04 14.24
N PHE A 77 -14.46 -1.50 13.37
CA PHE A 77 -15.70 -0.84 13.76
C PHE A 77 -16.91 -1.78 13.77
N SER A 78 -17.11 -2.57 12.70
CA SER A 78 -18.24 -3.51 12.61
C SER A 78 -17.90 -4.91 13.12
N LYS A 79 -16.61 -5.22 13.32
CA LYS A 79 -16.10 -6.56 13.67
C LYS A 79 -16.44 -7.64 12.62
N LYS A 80 -16.77 -7.24 11.39
CA LYS A 80 -17.08 -8.12 10.24
C LYS A 80 -16.10 -7.89 9.09
N GLN A 81 -16.08 -8.81 8.14
CA GLN A 81 -15.36 -8.72 6.87
C GLN A 81 -15.99 -7.64 5.96
N THR A 82 -15.74 -6.38 6.26
CA THR A 82 -16.38 -5.20 5.63
C THR A 82 -15.38 -4.08 5.34
N GLY A 83 -14.10 -4.30 5.58
CA GLY A 83 -13.05 -3.35 5.24
C GLY A 83 -12.68 -3.46 3.77
N TYR A 84 -12.89 -2.40 3.01
CA TYR A 84 -12.47 -2.31 1.62
C TYR A 84 -11.40 -1.24 1.45
N PRO A 85 -10.45 -1.40 0.51
CA PRO A 85 -9.47 -0.36 0.20
C PRO A 85 -10.16 0.98 -0.07
N ALA A 86 -9.56 2.06 0.42
CA ALA A 86 -10.12 3.39 0.27
C ALA A 86 -9.38 4.18 -0.82
N GLU A 87 -10.14 4.83 -1.69
CA GLU A 87 -9.64 5.87 -2.57
C GLU A 87 -9.60 7.22 -1.85
N ARG A 88 -8.63 8.05 -2.22
CA ARG A 88 -8.38 9.35 -1.58
C ARG A 88 -8.86 10.48 -2.48
N CYS A 89 -9.77 11.31 -1.98
CA CYS A 89 -10.23 12.51 -2.68
C CYS A 89 -9.79 13.77 -1.94
N TYR A 90 -8.82 14.48 -2.53
CA TYR A 90 -8.27 15.73 -1.98
C TYR A 90 -8.92 17.00 -2.56
N TRP A 91 -10.00 16.90 -3.31
CA TRP A 91 -10.72 18.07 -3.82
C TRP A 91 -11.75 18.58 -2.81
N THR A 92 -11.91 19.89 -2.72
CA THR A 92 -13.11 20.52 -2.13
C THR A 92 -14.19 20.73 -3.20
N ARG A 93 -15.40 21.05 -2.75
CA ARG A 93 -16.50 21.44 -3.64
C ARG A 93 -16.16 22.68 -4.48
N ASP A 94 -15.45 23.64 -3.90
CA ASP A 94 -15.03 24.88 -4.55
C ASP A 94 -13.82 24.71 -5.50
N GLY A 95 -13.33 23.48 -5.69
CA GLY A 95 -12.19 23.20 -6.55
C GLY A 95 -10.83 23.58 -5.97
N LYS A 96 -10.73 23.71 -4.64
CA LYS A 96 -9.44 23.82 -3.93
C LYS A 96 -8.92 22.43 -3.55
N ARG A 97 -7.63 22.33 -3.23
CA ARG A 97 -7.03 21.09 -2.66
C ARG A 97 -7.21 21.04 -1.15
N LYS A 98 -7.29 19.85 -0.56
CA LYS A 98 -7.34 19.63 0.90
C LYS A 98 -6.03 19.03 1.39
N SER A 99 -5.71 19.24 2.66
CA SER A 99 -4.58 18.57 3.33
C SER A 99 -4.92 17.11 3.64
N GLU A 100 -6.14 16.86 4.11
CA GLU A 100 -6.65 15.52 4.41
C GLU A 100 -7.65 15.09 3.34
N PRO A 101 -7.51 13.87 2.78
CA PRO A 101 -8.45 13.38 1.80
C PRO A 101 -9.74 12.93 2.48
N THR A 102 -10.83 12.97 1.74
CA THR A 102 -11.97 12.10 2.05
C THR A 102 -11.62 10.70 1.56
N TYR A 103 -11.83 9.70 2.41
CA TYR A 103 -11.64 8.28 2.08
C TYR A 103 -12.97 7.69 1.61
N ILE A 104 -12.98 7.11 0.40
CA ILE A 104 -14.21 6.59 -0.24
C ILE A 104 -13.98 5.17 -0.73
N ILE A 105 -14.97 4.30 -0.55
CA ILE A 105 -14.99 2.98 -1.20
C ILE A 105 -15.58 3.15 -2.60
N LEU A 106 -14.88 2.64 -3.62
CA LEU A 106 -15.43 2.59 -4.97
C LEU A 106 -16.64 1.65 -5.03
N LYS A 107 -17.73 2.10 -5.65
CA LYS A 107 -18.94 1.30 -5.87
C LYS A 107 -18.64 -0.03 -6.57
N GLU A 108 -17.70 -0.04 -7.51
CA GLU A 108 -17.25 -1.25 -8.21
C GLU A 108 -16.78 -2.33 -7.23
N MET A 109 -16.05 -1.97 -6.17
CA MET A 109 -15.60 -2.94 -5.15
C MET A 109 -16.74 -3.51 -4.30
N LEU A 110 -17.89 -2.83 -4.29
CA LEU A 110 -19.11 -3.30 -3.63
C LEU A 110 -20.05 -4.02 -4.61
N ASN A 111 -19.61 -4.28 -5.84
CA ASN A 111 -20.44 -4.80 -6.93
C ASN A 111 -21.67 -3.92 -7.22
N GLN A 112 -21.56 -2.62 -6.95
CA GLN A 112 -22.61 -1.63 -7.23
C GLN A 112 -22.34 -0.97 -8.58
N ARG A 113 -23.40 -0.69 -9.33
CA ARG A 113 -23.30 -0.01 -10.64
C ARG A 113 -23.18 1.51 -10.51
N GLY A 114 -22.54 2.12 -11.50
CA GLY A 114 -22.44 3.56 -11.68
C GLY A 114 -21.26 4.21 -10.95
N ASP A 115 -21.13 5.52 -11.16
CA ASP A 115 -19.97 6.28 -10.68
C ASP A 115 -19.95 6.42 -9.15
N THR A 116 -18.73 6.39 -8.61
CA THR A 116 -18.48 6.70 -7.20
C THR A 116 -18.37 8.20 -7.06
N ILE A 117 -19.27 8.82 -6.30
CA ILE A 117 -19.29 10.26 -6.08
C ILE A 117 -18.74 10.56 -4.69
N CYS A 118 -17.75 11.46 -4.61
CA CYS A 118 -17.24 11.92 -3.32
C CYS A 118 -18.34 12.71 -2.59
N PRO A 119 -18.71 12.33 -1.35
CA PRO A 119 -19.78 13.01 -0.62
C PRO A 119 -19.42 14.45 -0.22
N ASP A 120 -18.12 14.76 -0.13
CA ASP A 120 -17.65 16.09 0.26
C ASP A 120 -17.69 17.07 -0.94
N CYS A 121 -16.98 16.73 -2.02
CA CYS A 121 -16.82 17.64 -3.16
C CYS A 121 -17.80 17.40 -4.33
N GLY A 122 -18.51 16.27 -4.38
CA GLY A 122 -19.44 15.93 -5.46
C GLY A 122 -18.78 15.48 -6.76
N ARG A 123 -17.45 15.33 -6.80
CA ARG A 123 -16.72 14.86 -7.99
C ARG A 123 -16.72 13.34 -8.07
N ILE A 124 -16.58 12.83 -9.30
CA ILE A 124 -16.36 11.41 -9.56
C ILE A 124 -14.99 11.01 -8.99
N VAL A 125 -14.96 9.89 -8.28
CA VAL A 125 -13.77 9.24 -7.74
C VAL A 125 -13.53 7.97 -8.54
N ILE A 126 -12.32 7.83 -9.09
CA ILE A 126 -11.88 6.68 -9.87
C ILE A 126 -10.79 5.91 -9.09
N GLY A 127 -10.47 4.69 -9.54
CA GLY A 127 -9.32 3.95 -9.01
C GLY A 127 -8.02 4.72 -9.21
N HIS A 128 -7.17 4.75 -8.18
CA HIS A 128 -5.96 5.58 -8.15
C HIS A 128 -6.25 7.06 -8.42
N ASN A 129 -7.26 7.59 -7.72
CA ASN A 129 -7.72 8.96 -7.94
C ASN A 129 -6.57 9.98 -7.82
N PRO A 130 -6.25 10.75 -8.88
CA PRO A 130 -5.10 11.62 -8.88
C PRO A 130 -5.25 12.77 -7.87
N GLU A 131 -4.14 13.12 -7.22
CA GLU A 131 -4.10 14.29 -6.35
C GLU A 131 -4.21 15.58 -7.19
N PRO A 132 -4.86 16.63 -6.66
CA PRO A 132 -4.85 17.95 -7.29
C PRO A 132 -3.42 18.44 -7.52
N PRO A 133 -3.13 19.12 -8.66
CA PRO A 133 -1.82 19.68 -8.87
C PRO A 133 -1.51 20.75 -7.81
N GLN A 134 -0.22 20.90 -7.46
CA GLN A 134 0.22 21.83 -6.41
C GLN A 134 -0.08 23.30 -6.71
N SER A 135 -0.32 23.63 -7.98
CA SER A 135 -0.78 24.97 -8.42
C SER A 135 -2.19 25.32 -7.96
N VAL A 136 -3.00 24.32 -7.59
CA VAL A 136 -4.33 24.54 -7.00
C VAL A 136 -4.14 25.08 -5.58
N PRO A 137 -4.82 26.16 -5.19
CA PRO A 137 -4.74 26.68 -3.83
C PRO A 137 -5.18 25.63 -2.80
N LEU A 138 -4.42 25.51 -1.70
CA LEU A 138 -4.88 24.77 -0.54
C LEU A 138 -6.10 25.48 0.02
N ALA A 139 -7.17 24.74 0.26
CA ALA A 139 -8.27 25.24 1.06
C ALA A 139 -7.70 25.62 2.41
N ASP A 140 -8.01 26.84 2.85
CA ASP A 140 -7.69 27.28 4.20
C ASP A 140 -8.15 26.17 5.16
N ALA A 141 -7.25 25.76 6.06
CA ALA A 141 -7.49 24.63 6.95
C ALA A 141 -8.92 24.77 7.49
N PRO A 142 -9.79 23.76 7.32
CA PRO A 142 -11.19 23.91 7.67
C PRO A 142 -11.23 24.40 9.11
N ALA A 143 -11.74 25.62 9.31
CA ALA A 143 -12.02 26.15 10.63
C ALA A 143 -12.82 25.05 11.30
N SER A 144 -12.21 24.38 12.28
CA SER A 144 -12.62 23.08 12.81
C SER A 144 -14.13 23.05 12.83
N GLN A 145 -14.74 22.19 11.99
CA GLN A 145 -16.20 22.10 11.93
C GLN A 145 -16.69 22.06 13.38
N PRO A 146 -17.62 22.94 13.79
CA PRO A 146 -18.13 22.92 15.15
C PRO A 146 -18.55 21.48 15.38
N THR A 147 -17.86 20.80 16.29
CA THR A 147 -18.19 19.43 16.68
C THR A 147 -19.65 19.49 17.07
N THR A 148 -20.53 19.03 16.19
CA THR A 148 -21.94 18.86 16.53
C THR A 148 -21.90 18.04 17.80
N PRO A 149 -22.42 18.55 18.93
CA PRO A 149 -22.28 17.87 20.21
C PRO A 149 -22.84 16.48 19.99
N THR A 150 -21.96 15.48 20.17
CA THR A 150 -22.29 14.07 20.22
C THR A 150 -23.62 13.96 20.93
N ALA A 151 -24.67 13.64 20.16
CA ALA A 151 -25.99 13.38 20.73
C ALA A 151 -25.77 12.35 21.82
N ALA A 152 -26.03 12.76 23.06
CA ALA A 152 -25.88 11.93 24.23
C ALA A 152 -26.55 10.59 23.94
N SER A 153 -25.79 9.50 24.11
CA SER A 153 -26.33 8.15 24.16
C SER A 153 -27.63 8.18 24.97
N PRO A 154 -28.78 7.77 24.42
CA PRO A 154 -29.96 7.58 25.23
C PRO A 154 -29.60 6.54 26.29
N ALA A 155 -29.63 7.00 27.55
CA ALA A 155 -29.47 6.17 28.72
C ALA A 155 -30.37 4.94 28.58
N SER A 156 -29.77 3.77 28.81
CA SER A 156 -30.43 2.48 28.86
C SER A 156 -31.73 2.58 29.66
N GLN A 157 -32.86 2.41 28.97
CA GLN A 157 -34.10 2.08 29.65
C GLN A 157 -33.99 0.64 30.17
N PRO A 158 -34.24 0.38 31.47
CA PRO A 158 -34.27 -0.98 31.99
C PRO A 158 -35.42 -1.77 31.35
N ALA A 159 -35.14 -3.01 30.97
CA ALA A 159 -36.11 -3.93 30.39
C ALA A 159 -37.25 -4.23 31.38
N PRO A 160 -38.52 -4.30 30.92
CA PRO A 160 -39.61 -4.79 31.76
C PRO A 160 -39.45 -6.29 32.02
N ALA A 161 -39.51 -6.67 33.30
CA ALA A 161 -39.56 -8.06 33.74
C ALA A 161 -40.87 -8.71 33.26
N GLY A 162 -40.76 -9.62 32.28
CA GLY A 162 -41.87 -10.38 31.71
C GLY A 162 -41.87 -11.83 32.18
N SER A 163 -42.77 -12.09 33.13
CA SER A 163 -43.59 -13.29 33.42
C SER A 163 -43.13 -14.68 32.98
N GLN A 164 -42.98 -15.56 33.99
CA GLN A 164 -42.94 -17.03 33.84
C GLN A 164 -44.25 -17.59 33.23
N PRO A 165 -44.17 -18.63 32.39
CA PRO A 165 -45.34 -19.40 31.98
C PRO A 165 -45.75 -20.40 33.07
N ASP A 166 -47.04 -20.39 33.43
CA ASP A 166 -47.70 -21.45 34.18
C ASP A 166 -47.69 -22.76 33.39
N LYS A 167 -47.34 -23.84 34.08
CA LYS A 167 -47.30 -25.21 33.55
C LYS A 167 -48.64 -25.89 33.87
N PRO A 168 -49.29 -26.58 32.91
CA PRO A 168 -50.44 -27.43 33.19
C PRO A 168 -50.06 -28.72 33.94
#